data_AF-A0A7X5F9U8-F1
#
_entry.id   AF-A0A7X5F9U8-F1
#
_cell.length_a   1.000
_cell.length_b   1.000
_cell.length_c   1.000
_cell.angle_alpha   90.00
_cell.angle_beta   90.00
_cell.angle_gamma   90.00
#
_symmetry.space_group_name_H-M   'P 1'
#
loop_
_entity.id
_entity.type
_entity.pdbx_description
1 polymer ?
#
loop_
_entity_poly.entity_id
_entity_poly.type
_entity_poly.pdbx_seq_one_letter_code
_entity_poly.pdbx_strand_id
1 'polypeptide(L)'
;MAICKIDQKQAIPSEDNECMALTQYLRLKGLKFSHIAQETPMVTYRDGVRTPNWKTIRRTKAIGINKGVPDYIVLIERKPTEVAGQRNNILLFIEMKKVKGGKVSPEQAEWINALNKVFGVVAVVCHGFDQAKDVIDAYVR
;
A
#
# COMPACT_ATOMS: atom_id res chain seq x y z
N MET A 1 29.86 -41.17 1.38
CA MET A 1 29.47 -40.03 0.50
C MET A 1 28.61 -39.08 1.32
N ALA A 2 29.13 -37.90 1.67
CA ALA A 2 28.37 -36.87 2.37
C ALA A 2 27.60 -36.02 1.34
N ILE A 3 26.27 -36.06 1.39
CA ILE A 3 25.42 -35.20 0.56
C ILE A 3 25.44 -33.81 1.20
N CYS A 4 26.13 -32.88 0.55
CA CYS A 4 26.11 -31.47 0.92
C CYS A 4 24.69 -30.93 0.67
N LYS A 5 23.94 -30.65 1.73
CA LYS A 5 22.65 -29.94 1.62
C LYS A 5 22.97 -28.50 1.22
N ILE A 6 22.74 -28.17 -0.05
CA ILE A 6 22.71 -26.78 -0.50
C ILE A 6 21.46 -26.16 0.14
N ASP A 7 21.68 -25.34 1.17
CA ASP A 7 20.63 -24.54 1.79
C ASP A 7 20.19 -23.48 0.77
N GLN A 8 19.18 -23.82 -0.05
CA GLN A 8 18.59 -22.87 -0.98
C GLN A 8 17.88 -21.80 -0.16
N LYS A 9 18.56 -20.69 0.07
CA LYS A 9 18.01 -19.51 0.73
C LYS A 9 16.84 -19.01 -0.12
N GLN A 10 15.63 -19.34 0.30
CA GLN A 10 14.40 -18.97 -0.40
C GLN A 10 14.38 -17.46 -0.59
N ALA A 11 14.35 -17.01 -1.86
CA ALA A 11 14.40 -15.59 -2.18
C ALA A 11 13.16 -14.90 -1.59
N ILE A 12 13.37 -13.92 -0.72
CA ILE A 12 12.29 -13.10 -0.18
C ILE A 12 11.73 -12.28 -1.35
N PRO A 13 10.42 -12.38 -1.67
CA PRO A 13 9.85 -11.59 -2.75
C PRO A 13 10.13 -10.09 -2.56
N SER A 14 10.33 -9.38 -3.66
CA SER A 14 10.39 -7.91 -3.62
C SER A 14 9.03 -7.35 -3.23
N GLU A 15 9.03 -6.12 -2.72
CA GLU A 15 7.77 -5.40 -2.42
C GLU A 15 6.89 -5.30 -3.67
N ASP A 16 7.51 -5.03 -4.83
CA ASP A 16 6.81 -5.00 -6.11
C ASP A 16 6.09 -6.32 -6.43
N ASN A 17 6.71 -7.47 -6.15
CA ASN A 17 6.07 -8.77 -6.37
C ASN A 17 4.85 -8.96 -5.46
N GLU A 18 4.94 -8.54 -4.19
CA GLU A 18 3.82 -8.58 -3.24
C GLU A 18 2.67 -7.67 -3.69
N CYS A 19 2.99 -6.46 -4.16
CA CYS A 19 2.03 -5.50 -4.72
C CYS A 19 1.35 -6.04 -6.00
N MET A 20 2.10 -6.72 -6.87
CA MET A 20 1.55 -7.38 -8.05
C MET A 20 0.57 -8.50 -7.67
N ALA A 21 0.91 -9.33 -6.67
CA ALA A 21 0.03 -10.38 -6.17
C ALA A 21 -1.27 -9.80 -5.59
N LEU A 22 -1.17 -8.75 -4.76
CA LEU A 22 -2.34 -8.04 -4.22
C LEU A 22 -3.22 -7.47 -5.34
N THR A 23 -2.63 -6.85 -6.35
CA THR A 23 -3.34 -6.29 -7.51
C THR A 23 -4.14 -7.37 -8.25
N GLN A 24 -3.54 -8.54 -8.49
CA GLN A 24 -4.23 -9.66 -9.12
C GLN A 24 -5.39 -10.17 -8.26
N TYR A 25 -5.17 -10.29 -6.95
CA TYR A 25 -6.20 -10.73 -6.01
C TYR A 25 -7.42 -9.80 -5.97
N LEU A 26 -7.19 -8.49 -5.87
CA LEU A 26 -8.26 -7.50 -5.85
C LEU A 26 -9.10 -7.53 -7.14
N ARG A 27 -8.45 -7.75 -8.30
CA ARG A 27 -9.14 -7.97 -9.58
C ARG A 27 -10.00 -9.22 -9.57
N LEU A 28 -9.48 -10.34 -9.04
CA LEU A 28 -10.23 -11.60 -8.94
C LEU A 28 -11.46 -11.47 -8.03
N LYS A 29 -11.38 -10.66 -6.97
CA LYS A 29 -12.53 -10.35 -6.09
C LYS A 29 -13.53 -9.38 -6.72
N GLY A 30 -13.24 -8.79 -7.87
CA GLY A 30 -14.08 -7.78 -8.51
C GLY A 30 -14.17 -6.46 -7.72
N LEU A 31 -13.20 -6.20 -6.84
CA LEU A 31 -13.19 -4.97 -6.03
C LEU A 31 -12.68 -3.79 -6.85
N LYS A 32 -13.20 -2.60 -6.54
CA LYS A 32 -12.68 -1.36 -7.09
C LYS A 32 -11.52 -0.88 -6.22
N PHE A 33 -10.36 -0.68 -6.82
CA PHE A 33 -9.15 -0.25 -6.11
C PHE A 33 -8.23 0.57 -7.00
N SER A 34 -7.26 1.24 -6.38
CA SER A 34 -6.12 1.84 -7.08
C SER A 34 -4.88 1.71 -6.21
N HIS A 35 -3.74 1.43 -6.85
CA HIS A 35 -2.45 1.84 -6.28
C HIS A 35 -2.36 3.37 -6.41
N ILE A 36 -2.05 4.05 -5.32
CA ILE A 36 -1.90 5.50 -5.25
C ILE A 36 -0.47 5.81 -5.67
N ALA A 37 -0.30 6.14 -6.94
CA ALA A 37 1.00 6.52 -7.47
C ALA A 37 1.49 7.79 -6.76
N GLN A 38 2.56 7.64 -5.98
CA GLN A 38 3.30 8.80 -5.47
C GLN A 38 4.27 9.25 -6.56
N GLU A 39 4.05 10.44 -7.12
CA GLU A 39 5.04 11.02 -8.04
C GLU A 39 6.34 11.25 -7.28
N THR A 40 7.38 10.46 -7.59
CA THR A 40 8.73 10.81 -7.17
C THR A 40 9.13 12.02 -8.00
N PRO A 41 9.44 13.18 -7.39
CA PRO A 41 9.85 14.35 -8.14
C PRO A 41 11.07 13.98 -9.01
N MET A 42 10.92 14.13 -10.33
CA MET A 42 11.97 13.82 -11.30
C MET A 42 13.30 14.43 -10.85
N VAL A 43 14.27 13.57 -10.60
CA VAL A 43 15.68 13.96 -10.47
C VAL A 43 16.27 13.98 -11.87
N THR A 44 16.93 15.07 -12.22
CA THR A 44 17.70 15.15 -13.46
C THR A 44 19.14 14.79 -13.16
N TYR A 45 19.77 14.00 -14.01
CA TYR A 45 21.21 13.80 -13.97
C TYR A 45 21.85 14.91 -14.81
N ARG A 46 22.69 15.74 -14.18
CA ARG A 46 23.58 16.68 -14.85
C ARG A 46 25.00 16.26 -14.52
N ASP A 47 25.80 15.98 -15.54
CA ASP A 47 27.21 15.57 -15.39
C ASP A 47 27.41 14.35 -14.45
N GLY A 48 26.48 13.38 -14.51
CA GLY A 48 26.49 12.20 -13.63
C GLY A 48 26.03 12.48 -12.19
N VAL A 49 25.77 13.75 -11.83
CA VAL A 49 25.29 14.15 -10.50
C VAL A 49 23.77 14.23 -10.49
N ARG A 50 23.18 13.50 -9.55
CA ARG A 50 21.73 13.50 -9.31
C ARG A 50 21.30 14.84 -8.73
N THR A 51 20.58 15.64 -9.51
CA THR A 51 20.18 17.01 -9.14
C THR A 51 18.67 17.09 -8.91
N PRO A 52 18.20 17.65 -7.77
CA PRO A 52 16.78 17.83 -7.51
C PRO A 52 16.15 18.85 -8.48
N ASN A 53 15.03 18.49 -9.10
CA ASN A 53 14.21 19.47 -9.83
C ASN A 53 13.32 20.25 -8.86
N TRP A 54 13.85 21.35 -8.33
CA TRP A 54 13.15 22.20 -7.37
C TRP A 54 11.82 22.76 -7.86
N LYS A 55 11.69 23.03 -9.17
CA LYS A 55 10.42 23.49 -9.76
C LYS A 55 9.35 22.41 -9.65
N THR A 56 9.70 21.17 -10.01
CA THR A 56 8.80 20.02 -9.88
C THR A 56 8.45 19.78 -8.42
N ILE A 57 9.43 19.75 -7.50
CA ILE A 57 9.19 19.54 -6.06
C ILE A 57 8.24 20.61 -5.48
N ARG A 58 8.45 21.89 -5.82
CA ARG A 58 7.59 22.98 -5.35
C ARG A 58 6.18 22.85 -5.91
N ARG A 59 6.07 22.53 -7.21
CA ARG A 59 4.78 22.32 -7.87
C ARG A 59 4.03 21.15 -7.26
N THR A 60 4.65 19.98 -7.10
CA THR A 60 4.01 18.77 -6.56
C THR A 60 3.51 18.99 -5.14
N LYS A 61 4.31 19.67 -4.29
CA LYS A 61 3.87 20.08 -2.96
C LYS A 61 2.69 21.06 -3.02
N ALA A 62 2.73 22.04 -3.93
CA ALA A 62 1.67 23.05 -4.05
C ALA A 62 0.33 22.47 -4.55
N ILE A 63 0.36 21.42 -5.37
CA ILE A 63 -0.87 20.71 -5.82
C ILE A 63 -1.36 19.66 -4.82
N GLY A 64 -0.68 19.51 -3.66
CA GLY A 64 -1.14 18.64 -2.57
C GLY A 64 -0.60 17.21 -2.58
N ILE A 65 0.47 16.92 -3.32
CA ILE A 65 1.15 15.62 -3.22
C ILE A 65 1.85 15.55 -1.86
N ASN A 66 1.34 14.67 -1.01
CA ASN A 66 1.86 14.44 0.34
C ASN A 66 2.63 13.12 0.40
N LYS A 67 3.72 13.13 1.17
CA LYS A 67 4.48 11.91 1.46
C LYS A 67 3.71 11.04 2.45
N GLY A 68 3.93 9.72 2.36
CA GLY A 68 3.44 8.75 3.34
C GLY A 68 1.96 8.38 3.19
N VAL A 69 1.27 8.84 2.14
CA VAL A 69 -0.07 8.34 1.81
C VAL A 69 0.03 6.83 1.53
N PRO A 70 -0.83 5.97 2.11
CA PRO A 70 -0.76 4.53 1.91
C PRO A 70 -0.80 4.11 0.44
N ASP A 71 -0.14 2.99 0.12
CA ASP A 71 0.00 2.50 -1.25
C ASP A 71 -1.31 2.22 -1.97
N TYR A 72 -2.32 1.65 -1.32
CA TYR A 72 -3.57 1.27 -1.95
C TYR A 72 -4.76 1.94 -1.29
N ILE A 73 -5.77 2.22 -2.12
CA ILE A 73 -7.15 2.42 -1.69
C ILE A 73 -8.02 1.34 -2.32
N VAL A 74 -8.86 0.71 -1.49
CA VAL A 74 -9.78 -0.37 -1.88
C VAL A 74 -11.17 -0.02 -1.38
N LEU A 75 -12.15 -0.06 -2.27
CA LEU A 75 -13.56 0.15 -1.95
C LEU A 75 -14.18 -1.22 -1.65
N ILE A 76 -14.64 -1.41 -0.42
CA ILE A 76 -15.32 -2.64 -0.01
C ILE A 76 -16.76 -2.31 0.30
N GLU A 77 -17.66 -2.82 -0.55
CA GLU A 77 -19.09 -2.75 -0.32
C GLU A 77 -19.50 -3.83 0.66
N ARG A 78 -20.30 -3.46 1.66
CA ARG A 78 -20.85 -4.42 2.61
C ARG A 78 -22.36 -4.42 2.51
N LYS A 79 -22.96 -5.57 2.81
CA LYS A 79 -24.42 -5.66 2.95
C LYS A 79 -24.90 -4.64 3.99
N PRO A 80 -26.02 -3.94 3.74
CA PRO A 80 -26.64 -3.07 4.73
C PRO A 80 -26.85 -3.79 6.05
N THR A 81 -26.66 -3.09 7.17
CA THR A 81 -27.06 -3.56 8.49
C THR A 81 -28.12 -2.62 9.06
N GLU A 82 -28.92 -3.09 10.02
CA GLU A 82 -29.93 -2.24 10.68
C GLU A 82 -29.31 -1.00 11.32
N VAL A 83 -28.06 -1.09 11.78
CA VAL A 83 -27.32 -0.01 12.44
C VAL A 83 -26.70 0.97 11.43
N ALA A 84 -26.07 0.47 10.36
CA ALA A 84 -25.36 1.30 9.39
C ALA A 84 -26.24 1.76 8.20
N GLY A 85 -27.44 1.19 8.07
CA GLY A 85 -28.35 1.45 6.96
C GLY A 85 -27.73 1.09 5.60
N GLN A 86 -28.15 1.82 4.55
CA GLN A 86 -27.69 1.59 3.18
C GLN A 86 -26.23 1.99 2.91
N ARG A 87 -25.58 2.74 3.82
CA ARG A 87 -24.19 3.19 3.67
C ARG A 87 -23.27 2.44 4.64
N ASN A 88 -23.13 1.13 4.43
CA ASN A 88 -22.25 0.26 5.22
C ASN A 88 -20.89 -0.02 4.55
N ASN A 89 -20.55 0.71 3.50
CA ASN A 89 -19.30 0.53 2.75
C ASN A 89 -18.09 1.02 3.57
N ILE A 90 -16.92 0.42 3.33
CA ILE A 90 -15.66 0.91 3.89
C ILE A 90 -14.67 1.29 2.79
N LEU A 91 -13.84 2.29 3.09
CA LEU A 91 -12.61 2.55 2.37
C LEU A 91 -11.47 1.90 3.15
N LEU A 92 -10.80 0.95 2.53
CA LEU A 92 -9.61 0.30 3.07
C LEU A 92 -8.37 0.87 2.41
N PHE A 93 -7.48 1.46 3.20
CA PHE A 93 -6.15 1.86 2.81
C PHE A 93 -5.15 0.79 3.26
N ILE A 94 -4.25 0.40 2.36
CA ILE A 94 -3.21 -0.59 2.65
C ILE A 94 -1.86 0.02 2.31
N GLU A 95 -0.98 0.09 3.30
CA GLU A 95 0.44 0.34 3.14
C GLU A 95 1.14 -1.02 3.05
N MET A 96 1.73 -1.33 1.90
CA MET A 96 2.45 -2.57 1.68
C MET A 96 3.89 -2.45 2.14
N LYS A 97 4.39 -3.53 2.74
CA LYS A 97 5.80 -3.69 3.10
C LYS A 97 6.27 -5.06 2.69
N LYS A 98 7.57 -5.17 2.44
CA LYS A 98 8.24 -6.48 2.37
C LYS A 98 7.92 -7.32 3.62
N VAL A 99 7.78 -8.63 3.41
CA VAL A 99 7.56 -9.64 4.47
C VAL A 99 8.59 -9.51 5.59
N LYS A 100 9.85 -9.16 5.26
CA LYS A 100 10.91 -8.91 6.24
C LYS A 100 11.66 -7.62 5.92
N GLY A 101 11.94 -6.84 6.96
CA GLY A 101 12.80 -5.64 6.89
C GLY A 101 12.12 -4.36 6.39
N GLY A 102 10.83 -4.42 6.01
CA GLY A 102 10.05 -3.22 5.70
C GLY A 102 9.77 -2.41 6.98
N LYS A 103 10.09 -1.11 6.95
CA LYS A 103 9.79 -0.18 8.04
C LYS A 103 8.74 0.82 7.60
N VAL A 104 7.87 1.19 8.54
CA VAL A 104 6.88 2.26 8.35
C VAL A 104 7.57 3.59 8.64
N SER A 105 7.48 4.56 7.74
CA SER A 105 8.02 5.90 7.97
C SER A 105 7.16 6.67 8.97
N PRO A 106 7.69 7.70 9.65
CA PRO A 106 6.90 8.57 10.52
C PRO A 106 5.69 9.19 9.80
N GLU A 107 5.87 9.64 8.54
CA GLU A 107 4.80 10.22 7.73
C GLU A 107 3.73 9.17 7.37
N GLN A 108 4.13 7.93 7.09
CA GLN A 108 3.19 6.83 6.86
C GLN A 108 2.36 6.54 8.12
N ALA A 109 3.01 6.49 9.28
CA ALA A 109 2.33 6.29 10.55
C ALA A 109 1.33 7.43 10.85
N GLU A 110 1.69 8.68 10.56
CA GLU A 110 0.80 9.83 10.72
C GLU A 110 -0.44 9.72 9.84
N TRP A 111 -0.29 9.39 8.55
CA TRP A 111 -1.41 9.19 7.64
C TRP A 111 -2.33 8.05 8.08
N ILE A 112 -1.75 6.90 8.45
CA ILE A 112 -2.52 5.75 8.92
C ILE A 112 -3.33 6.12 10.17
N ASN A 113 -2.72 6.81 11.12
CA ASN A 113 -3.40 7.27 12.34
C ASN A 113 -4.50 8.30 12.05
N ALA A 114 -4.31 9.19 11.08
CA ALA A 114 -5.32 10.15 10.66
C ALA A 114 -6.50 9.47 9.96
N LEU A 115 -6.23 8.56 9.02
CA LEU A 115 -7.24 7.82 8.27
C LEU A 115 -8.13 6.97 9.18
N ASN A 116 -7.54 6.28 10.17
CA ASN A 116 -8.28 5.46 11.12
C ASN A 116 -9.20 6.25 12.09
N LYS A 117 -9.11 7.59 12.11
CA LYS A 117 -10.05 8.44 12.86
C LYS A 117 -11.31 8.76 12.06
N VAL A 118 -11.35 8.46 10.76
CA VAL A 118 -12.46 8.78 9.88
C VAL A 118 -13.46 7.62 9.87
N PHE A 119 -14.74 7.92 10.10
CA PHE A 119 -15.80 6.92 10.05
C PHE A 119 -15.86 6.26 8.66
N GLY A 120 -15.95 4.92 8.63
CA GLY A 120 -15.99 4.15 7.39
C GLY A 120 -14.64 4.03 6.68
N VAL A 121 -13.53 4.45 7.31
CA VAL A 121 -12.18 4.31 6.77
C VAL A 121 -11.36 3.40 7.69
N VAL A 122 -10.61 2.50 7.08
CA VAL A 122 -9.63 1.65 7.75
C VAL A 122 -8.30 1.83 7.03
N ALA A 123 -7.20 2.00 7.76
CA ALA A 123 -5.86 2.04 7.22
C ALA A 123 -4.95 1.07 7.97
N VAL A 124 -4.25 0.20 7.25
CA VAL A 124 -3.39 -0.83 7.84
C VAL A 124 -2.05 -0.96 7.12
N VAL A 125 -1.05 -1.44 7.84
CA VAL A 125 0.22 -1.88 7.27
C VAL A 125 0.17 -3.40 7.07
N CYS A 126 0.54 -3.86 5.88
CA CYS A 126 0.58 -5.27 5.54
C CYS A 126 1.99 -5.68 5.09
N HIS A 127 2.57 -6.66 5.76
CA HIS A 127 3.86 -7.26 5.45
C HIS A 127 3.65 -8.46 4.53
N GLY A 128 3.76 -8.20 3.22
CA GLY A 128 3.50 -9.17 2.16
C GLY A 128 2.02 -9.34 1.82
N PHE A 129 1.78 -10.03 0.72
CA PHE A 129 0.48 -10.27 0.13
C PHE A 129 -0.46 -11.04 1.08
N ASP A 130 0.04 -12.09 1.74
CA ASP A 130 -0.81 -12.95 2.58
C ASP A 130 -1.50 -12.15 3.70
N GLN A 131 -0.77 -11.24 4.36
CA GLN A 131 -1.38 -10.39 5.40
C GLN A 131 -2.41 -9.42 4.80
N ALA A 132 -2.15 -8.84 3.63
CA ALA A 132 -3.10 -7.96 2.96
C ALA A 132 -4.38 -8.71 2.57
N LYS A 133 -4.22 -9.93 2.03
CA LYS A 133 -5.32 -10.84 1.68
C LYS A 133 -6.19 -11.14 2.89
N ASP A 134 -5.59 -11.50 4.02
CA ASP A 134 -6.34 -11.83 5.25
C ASP A 134 -7.15 -10.64 5.78
N VAL A 135 -6.59 -9.43 5.72
CA VAL A 135 -7.34 -8.20 6.08
C VAL A 135 -8.52 -7.97 5.14
N ILE A 136 -8.32 -8.11 3.83
CA ILE A 136 -9.39 -7.93 2.84
C ILE A 136 -10.49 -8.96 3.07
N ASP A 137 -10.14 -10.22 3.26
CA ASP A 137 -11.10 -11.30 3.49
C ASP A 137 -11.90 -11.12 4.78
N ALA A 138 -11.31 -10.52 5.82
CA ALA A 138 -12.03 -10.16 7.03
C ALA A 138 -13.18 -9.17 6.79
N TYR A 139 -13.11 -8.38 5.71
CA TYR A 139 -14.07 -7.34 5.37
C TYR A 139 -15.03 -7.67 4.23
N VAL A 140 -14.68 -8.61 3.34
CA VAL A 140 -15.45 -8.97 2.12
C VAL A 140 -16.36 -10.19 2.37
N ARG A 141 -16.86 -10.38 3.59
CA ARG A 141 -17.73 -11.52 3.94
C ARG A 141 -18.98 -11.64 3.07
#